data_AF-A0A940PHR6-F1
#
_entry.id   AF-A0A940PHR6-F1
#
_cell.length_a   1.000
_cell.length_b   1.000
_cell.length_c   1.000
_cell.angle_alpha   90.00
_cell.angle_beta   90.00
_cell.angle_gamma   90.00
#
_symmetry.space_group_name_H-M   'P 1'
#
loop_
_entity.id
_entity.type
_entity.pdbx_description
1 polymer ?
#
loop_
_entity_poly.entity_id
_entity_poly.type
_entity_poly.pdbx_seq_one_letter_code
_entity_poly.pdbx_strand_id
1 'polypeptide(L)'
;MTEWFRAHPYITWILIFVLITYVYNKVFRVRKLPILKDAIIYLMLALGSGMLLFFQLAGLPIVPSLSLAVALMFMVRIRYFVQERNEKKE
;
A
#
# COMPACT_ATOMS: atom_id res chain seq x y z
N MET A 1 -7.24 -18.87 -5.89
CA MET A 1 -6.28 -17.81 -5.47
C MET A 1 -6.56 -17.32 -4.05
N THR A 2 -7.78 -16.89 -3.73
CA THR A 2 -8.17 -16.40 -2.38
C THR A 2 -8.21 -17.47 -1.29
N GLU A 3 -8.48 -18.74 -1.62
CA GLU A 3 -8.51 -19.83 -0.64
C GLU A 3 -7.13 -20.16 -0.02
N TRP A 4 -6.03 -20.01 -0.77
CA TRP A 4 -4.69 -20.23 -0.23
C TRP A 4 -4.30 -19.16 0.80
N PHE A 5 -4.67 -17.90 0.54
CA PHE A 5 -4.53 -16.80 1.51
C PHE A 5 -5.46 -16.96 2.72
N ARG A 6 -6.63 -17.57 2.54
CA ARG A 6 -7.52 -17.92 3.65
C ARG A 6 -6.95 -19.07 4.51
N ALA A 7 -6.24 -20.01 3.89
CA ALA A 7 -5.59 -21.13 4.57
C ALA A 7 -4.35 -20.71 5.39
N HIS A 8 -3.66 -19.64 5.01
CA HIS A 8 -2.50 -19.10 5.75
C HIS A 8 -2.74 -17.66 6.22
N PRO A 9 -3.58 -17.47 7.27
CA PRO A 9 -3.96 -16.14 7.75
C PRO A 9 -2.76 -15.31 8.24
N TYR A 10 -1.76 -15.93 8.86
CA TYR A 10 -0.55 -15.25 9.33
C TYR A 10 0.32 -14.67 8.20
N ILE A 11 0.55 -15.46 7.14
CA ILE A 11 1.33 -15.01 5.98
C ILE A 11 0.62 -13.86 5.29
N THR A 12 -0.70 -13.96 5.15
CA THR A 12 -1.44 -12.89 4.50
C THR A 12 -1.49 -11.62 5.34
N TRP A 13 -1.56 -11.75 6.67
CA TRP A 13 -1.49 -10.58 7.54
C TRP A 13 -0.15 -9.84 7.37
N ILE A 14 0.98 -10.55 7.38
CA ILE A 14 2.29 -9.96 7.15
C ILE A 14 2.35 -9.31 5.77
N LEU A 15 1.83 -9.98 4.74
CA LEU A 15 1.86 -9.47 3.38
C LEU A 15 0.99 -8.21 3.21
N ILE A 16 -0.24 -8.19 3.75
CA ILE A 16 -1.09 -6.99 3.78
C ILE A 16 -0.43 -5.88 4.56
N PHE A 17 0.16 -6.18 5.70
CA PHE A 17 0.86 -5.20 6.52
C PHE A 17 2.03 -4.58 5.76
N VAL A 18 2.86 -5.37 5.08
CA VAL A 18 3.95 -4.88 4.24
C VAL A 18 3.41 -4.06 3.06
N LEU A 19 2.36 -4.53 2.37
CA LEU A 19 1.76 -3.81 1.25
C LEU A 19 1.14 -2.48 1.67
N ILE A 20 0.40 -2.43 2.77
CA ILE A 20 -0.24 -1.20 3.24
C ILE A 20 0.80 -0.20 3.74
N THR A 21 1.83 -0.68 4.45
CA THR A 21 2.96 0.15 4.86
C THR A 21 3.71 0.69 3.63
N TYR A 22 3.89 -0.13 2.60
CA TYR A 22 4.51 0.30 1.35
C TYR A 22 3.67 1.35 0.61
N VAL A 23 2.38 1.10 0.41
CA VAL A 23 1.42 2.05 -0.18
C VAL A 23 1.45 3.36 0.60
N TYR A 24 1.33 3.30 1.93
CA TYR A 24 1.38 4.48 2.77
C TYR A 24 2.68 5.28 2.58
N ASN A 25 3.82 4.59 2.66
CA ASN A 25 5.14 5.22 2.54
C ASN A 25 5.42 5.77 1.14
N LYS A 26 4.76 5.27 0.09
CA LYS A 26 4.98 5.71 -1.29
C LYS A 26 3.95 6.73 -1.79
N VAL A 27 2.73 6.68 -1.28
CA VAL A 27 1.56 7.40 -1.82
C VAL A 27 1.14 8.50 -0.90
N PHE A 28 0.96 8.17 0.38
CA PHE A 28 0.47 9.11 1.38
C PHE A 28 1.60 9.92 2.00
N ARG A 29 2.82 9.38 2.02
CA ARG A 29 4.01 10.09 2.48
C ARG A 29 4.52 11.07 1.42
N VAL A 30 3.74 12.12 1.19
CA VAL A 30 4.05 13.22 0.26
C VAL A 30 5.01 14.27 0.84
N ARG A 31 5.21 14.30 2.16
CA ARG A 31 6.16 15.19 2.86
C ARG A 31 6.92 14.45 3.96
N LYS A 32 8.13 14.90 4.30
CA LYS A 32 8.84 14.45 5.53
C LYS A 32 8.10 15.05 6.73
N LEU A 33 7.28 14.25 7.42
CA LEU A 33 6.68 14.66 8.69
C LEU A 33 7.69 14.48 9.84
N PRO A 34 7.58 15.31 10.90
CA PRO A 34 8.35 15.11 12.13
C PRO A 34 8.02 13.74 12.75
N ILE A 35 9.03 13.11 13.35
CA ILE A 35 9.03 11.71 13.83
C ILE A 35 7.82 11.38 14.70
N LEU A 36 7.36 12.34 15.51
CA LEU A 36 6.20 12.17 16.41
C LEU A 36 4.87 11.99 15.65
N LYS A 37 4.70 12.66 14.51
CA LYS A 37 3.50 12.52 13.66
C LYS A 37 3.55 11.22 12.86
N ASP A 38 4.74 10.81 12.43
CA ASP A 38 4.95 9.54 11.73
C ASP A 38 4.52 8.34 12.61
N ALA A 39 4.85 8.39 13.91
CA ALA A 39 4.43 7.38 14.88
C ALA A 39 2.91 7.25 15.03
N ILE A 40 2.18 8.37 15.12
CA ILE A 40 0.71 8.38 15.20
C ILE A 40 0.10 7.76 13.95
N ILE A 41 0.65 8.06 12.77
CA ILE A 41 0.11 7.52 11.53
C ILE A 41 0.43 6.02 11.38
N TYR A 42 1.61 5.57 11.82
CA TYR A 42 1.91 4.15 11.92
C TYR A 42 0.95 3.41 12.86
N LEU A 43 0.51 4.06 13.95
CA LEU A 43 -0.46 3.52 14.89
C LEU A 43 -1.86 3.44 14.27
N MET A 44 -2.29 4.46 13.52
CA MET A 44 -3.52 4.42 12.72
C MET A 44 -3.46 3.37 11.59
N LEU A 45 -2.31 3.17 10.95
CA LEU A 45 -2.11 2.12 9.95
C LEU A 45 -2.16 0.73 10.56
N ALA A 46 -1.59 0.54 11.75
CA ALA A 46 -1.68 -0.71 12.48
C ALA A 46 -3.15 -1.05 12.79
N LEU A 47 -3.93 -0.05 13.23
CA LEU A 47 -5.38 -0.19 13.43
C LEU A 47 -6.14 -0.48 12.12
N GLY A 48 -5.87 0.28 11.05
CA GLY A 48 -6.51 0.08 9.75
C GLY A 48 -6.15 -1.25 9.09
N SER A 49 -4.93 -1.73 9.29
CA SER A 49 -4.49 -3.07 8.85
C SER A 49 -5.25 -4.16 9.59
N GLY A 50 -5.57 -3.97 10.87
CA GLY A 50 -6.46 -4.85 11.63
C GLY A 50 -7.86 -4.93 11.02
N MET A 51 -8.45 -3.79 10.62
CA MET A 51 -9.75 -3.77 9.92
C MET A 51 -9.68 -4.47 8.55
N LEU A 52 -8.60 -4.29 7.80
CA LEU A 52 -8.41 -4.96 6.49
C LEU A 52 -8.25 -6.48 6.61
N LEU A 53 -7.67 -6.95 7.72
CA LEU A 53 -7.61 -8.37 8.07
C LEU A 53 -9.02 -8.96 8.24
N PHE A 54 -9.92 -8.18 8.87
CA PHE A 54 -11.32 -8.56 9.02
C PHE A 54 -12.05 -8.65 7.67
N PHE A 55 -11.77 -7.72 6.75
CA PHE A 55 -12.26 -7.78 5.37
C PHE A 55 -11.77 -9.01 4.61
N GLN A 56 -10.55 -9.47 4.89
CA GLN A 56 -10.06 -10.73 4.31
C GLN A 56 -10.77 -11.95 4.91
N LEU A 57 -11.06 -11.95 6.21
CA LEU A 57 -11.91 -12.97 6.85
C LEU A 57 -13.33 -12.99 6.26
N ALA A 58 -13.86 -11.82 5.90
CA ALA A 58 -15.15 -11.65 5.21
C ALA A 58 -15.12 -12.11 3.73
N GLY A 59 -13.98 -12.59 3.23
CA GLY A 59 -13.85 -13.17 1.90
C GLY A 59 -13.46 -12.20 0.79
N LEU A 60 -13.14 -10.94 1.11
CA LEU A 60 -12.72 -9.97 0.09
C LEU A 60 -11.25 -10.17 -0.33
N PRO A 61 -10.96 -10.05 -1.64
CA PRO A 61 -9.60 -10.13 -2.17
C PRO A 61 -8.84 -8.80 -1.95
N ILE A 62 -8.42 -8.53 -0.71
CA ILE A 62 -7.69 -7.31 -0.33
C ILE A 62 -6.27 -7.27 -0.92
N VAL A 63 -5.54 -8.39 -0.90
CA VAL A 63 -4.18 -8.48 -1.46
C VAL A 63 -4.11 -8.01 -2.93
N PRO A 64 -4.90 -8.55 -3.87
CA PRO A 64 -4.87 -8.07 -5.25
C PRO A 64 -5.41 -6.64 -5.39
N SER A 65 -6.35 -6.21 -4.54
CA SER A 65 -6.82 -4.82 -4.53
C SER A 65 -5.70 -3.83 -4.17
N LEU A 66 -4.90 -4.14 -3.15
CA LEU A 66 -3.72 -3.36 -2.78
C LEU A 66 -2.64 -3.42 -3.87
N SER A 67 -2.39 -4.60 -4.44
CA SER A 67 -1.44 -4.74 -5.55
C SER A 67 -1.83 -3.92 -6.77
N LEU A 68 -3.13 -3.86 -7.11
CA LEU A 68 -3.65 -3.01 -8.19
C LEU A 68 -3.44 -1.52 -7.87
N ALA A 69 -3.71 -1.09 -6.64
CA ALA A 69 -3.46 0.29 -6.22
C ALA A 69 -1.97 0.65 -6.38
N VAL A 70 -1.06 -0.21 -5.91
CA VAL A 70 0.40 -0.03 -6.07
C VAL A 70 0.80 0.05 -7.54
N ALA A 71 0.26 -0.84 -8.39
CA ALA A 71 0.55 -0.85 -9.82
C ALA A 71 0.13 0.46 -10.51
N LEU A 72 -1.05 1.00 -10.17
CA LEU A 72 -1.52 2.29 -10.68
C LEU A 72 -0.57 3.44 -10.28
N MET A 73 -0.12 3.47 -9.03
CA MET A 73 0.83 4.49 -8.56
C MET A 73 2.19 4.38 -9.26
N PHE A 74 2.66 3.15 -9.50
CA PHE A 74 3.87 2.91 -10.27
C PHE A 74 3.75 3.42 -11.70
N MET A 75 2.61 3.16 -12.36
CA MET A 75 2.32 3.67 -13.71
C MET A 75 2.32 5.19 -13.79
N VAL A 76 1.67 5.87 -12.83
CA VAL A 76 1.64 7.34 -12.77
C VAL A 76 3.05 7.91 -12.60
N ARG A 77 3.88 7.30 -11.75
CA ARG A 77 5.25 7.76 -11.53
C ARG A 77 6.12 7.61 -12.77
N ILE A 78 5.98 6.50 -13.52
CA ILE A 78 6.65 6.32 -14.80
C ILE A 78 6.24 7.42 -15.78
N ARG A 79 4.94 7.73 -15.87
CA ARG A 79 4.47 8.81 -16.75
C ARG A 79 5.10 10.15 -16.41
N TYR A 80 5.11 10.54 -15.14
CA TYR A 80 5.75 11.79 -14.70
C TYR A 80 7.24 11.82 -15.05
N PHE A 81 7.97 10.72 -14.80
CA PHE A 81 9.39 10.64 -15.10
C PHE A 81 9.69 10.74 -16.61
N VAL A 82 8.83 10.16 -17.45
CA VAL A 82 8.95 10.26 -18.92
C VAL A 82 8.63 11.67 -19.42
N GLN A 83 7.62 12.34 -18.85
CA GLN A 83 7.28 13.73 -19.18
C GLN A 83 8.42 14.70 -18.85
N GLU A 84 8.98 14.64 -17.64
CA GLU A 84 10.13 15.49 -17.24
C GLU A 84 11.36 15.31 -18.12
N ARG A 85 11.53 14.14 -18.76
CA ARG A 85 12.64 13.85 -19.67
C ARG A 85 12.42 14.37 -21.08
N ASN A 86 11.17 14.50 -21.52
CA ASN A 86 10.84 15.06 -22.83
C ASN A 86 10.88 16.60 -22.82
N GLU A 87 10.43 17.26 -21.75
CA GLU A 87 10.49 18.72 -21.63
C GLU A 87 11.92 19.28 -21.55
N LYS A 88 12.92 18.48 -21.17
CA LYS A 88 14.34 18.92 -21.16
C LYS A 88 15.04 18.79 -22.52
N LYS A 89 14.35 18.29 -23.54
CA LYS A 89 14.90 18.07 -24.89
C LYS A 89 14.40 19.09 -25.92
N GLU A 90 13.41 19.90 -25.59
CA GLU A 90 13.05 21.13 -26.33
C GLU A 90 13.70 22.35 -25.68
#